data_AF-A0A0F9E8B4-F1
#
_entry.id   AF-A0A0F9E8B4-F1
#
_cell.length_a   1.000
_cell.length_b   1.000
_cell.length_c   1.000
_cell.angle_alpha   90.00
_cell.angle_beta   90.00
_cell.angle_gamma   90.00
#
_symmetry.space_group_name_H-M   'P 1'
#
loop_
_entity.id
_entity.type
_entity.pdbx_description
1 polymer ?
#
loop_
_entity_poly.entity_id
_entity_poly.type
_entity_poly.pdbx_seq_one_letter_code
_entity_poly.pdbx_strand_id
1 'polypeptide(L)'
;LGKMDVFVENGVARTASGSLAGSTLTLELAVKNMHQLGSVALLEAINMASIVPAQFLNIADEVGSLTTTKHANFAILDSNFTIQATYVKGQRCFLRTANNG
;
A
#
# COMPACT_ATOMS: atom_id res chain seq x y z
N LEU A 1 -26.45 1.71 -6.15
CA LEU A 1 -25.51 2.51 -5.35
C LEU A 1 -25.59 3.95 -5.84
N GLY A 2 -25.97 4.90 -5.00
CA GLY A 2 -26.15 6.30 -5.38
C GLY A 2 -24.80 7.00 -5.61
N LYS A 3 -24.78 8.00 -6.51
CA LYS A 3 -23.62 8.89 -6.64
C LYS A 3 -23.54 9.74 -5.37
N MET A 4 -22.41 9.68 -4.68
CA MET A 4 -22.10 10.52 -3.53
C MET A 4 -20.94 11.42 -3.93
N ASP A 5 -21.14 12.73 -3.91
CA ASP A 5 -20.08 13.69 -4.20
C ASP A 5 -19.07 13.70 -3.05
N VAL A 6 -17.80 13.54 -3.41
CA VAL A 6 -16.66 13.51 -2.49
C VAL A 6 -15.68 14.59 -2.91
N PHE A 7 -15.31 15.42 -1.94
CA PHE A 7 -14.36 16.51 -2.09
C PHE A 7 -13.07 16.14 -1.35
N VAL A 8 -11.92 16.36 -1.98
CA VAL A 8 -10.62 16.09 -1.36
C VAL A 8 -9.89 17.42 -1.17
N GLU A 9 -9.70 17.80 0.09
CA GLU A 9 -8.97 19.01 0.47
C GLU A 9 -7.91 18.66 1.50
N ASN A 10 -6.67 19.11 1.29
CA ASN A 10 -5.53 18.85 2.17
C ASN A 10 -5.34 17.36 2.54
N GLY A 11 -5.59 16.45 1.59
CA GLY A 11 -5.47 15.01 1.80
C GLY A 11 -6.61 14.38 2.61
N VAL A 12 -7.71 15.09 2.85
CA VAL A 12 -8.88 14.56 3.56
C VAL A 12 -10.07 14.51 2.61
N ALA A 13 -10.60 13.30 2.40
CA ALA A 13 -11.79 13.08 1.60
C ALA A 13 -13.06 13.28 2.45
N ARG A 14 -13.97 14.15 2.02
CA ARG A 14 -15.20 14.50 2.72
C ARG A 14 -16.42 14.49 1.80
N THR A 15 -17.57 14.13 2.35
CA THR A 15 -18.88 14.33 1.69
C THR A 15 -19.26 15.81 1.69
N ALA A 16 -20.29 16.18 0.91
CA ALA A 16 -20.90 17.52 0.98
C ALA A 16 -21.38 17.91 2.40
N SER A 17 -21.73 16.93 3.23
CA SER A 17 -22.11 17.16 4.64
C SER A 17 -20.92 17.29 5.59
N GLY A 18 -19.68 17.20 5.10
CA GLY A 18 -18.43 17.32 5.87
C GLY A 18 -17.95 16.02 6.54
N SER A 19 -18.70 14.92 6.41
CA SER A 19 -18.33 13.61 6.96
C SER A 19 -17.14 13.00 6.19
N LEU A 20 -16.30 12.22 6.85
CA LEU A 20 -15.19 11.52 6.19
C LEU A 20 -15.72 10.50 5.17
N ALA A 21 -15.13 10.50 3.98
CA ALA A 21 -15.51 9.64 2.86
C ALA A 21 -14.28 8.87 2.34
N GLY A 22 -13.82 7.91 3.13
CA GLY A 22 -12.61 7.13 2.84
C GLY A 22 -11.32 7.84 3.26
N SER A 23 -10.21 7.48 2.64
CA SER A 23 -8.87 7.99 2.95
C SER A 23 -8.06 8.17 1.67
N THR A 24 -7.14 9.14 1.66
CA THR A 24 -6.15 9.31 0.59
C THR A 24 -4.82 8.60 0.93
N LEU A 25 -4.79 7.81 2.00
CA LEU A 25 -3.60 7.09 2.46
C LEU A 25 -3.21 5.99 1.47
N THR A 26 -1.95 6.01 1.04
CA THR A 26 -1.32 4.97 0.23
C THR A 26 -0.69 3.87 1.10
N LEU A 27 -0.43 2.69 0.54
CA LEU A 27 -0.02 1.53 1.34
C LEU A 27 1.40 1.66 1.89
N GLU A 28 2.32 2.25 1.13
CA GLU A 28 3.69 2.55 1.60
C GLU A 28 3.68 3.54 2.76
N LEU A 29 2.79 4.54 2.72
CA LEU A 29 2.60 5.48 3.81
C LEU A 29 1.90 4.83 5.00
N ALA A 30 0.97 3.90 4.77
CA ALA A 30 0.36 3.11 5.84
C ALA A 30 1.42 2.27 6.59
N VAL A 31 2.30 1.55 5.87
CA VAL A 31 3.40 0.78 6.47
C VAL A 31 4.35 1.71 7.24
N LYS A 32 4.74 2.85 6.64
CA LYS A 32 5.57 3.86 7.29
C LYS A 32 4.92 4.36 8.60
N ASN A 33 3.64 4.71 8.56
CA ASN A 33 2.90 5.22 9.72
C ASN A 33 2.76 4.17 10.82
N MET A 34 2.46 2.92 10.47
CA MET A 34 2.42 1.82 11.45
C MET A 34 3.76 1.63 12.15
N HIS A 35 4.86 1.74 11.40
CA HIS A 35 6.20 1.62 11.96
C HIS A 35 6.59 2.82 12.82
N GLN A 36 6.46 4.04 12.30
CA GLN A 36 6.97 5.26 12.93
C GLN A 36 6.04 5.83 14.01
N LEU A 37 4.72 5.78 13.77
CA LEU A 37 3.72 6.36 14.68
C LEU A 37 3.06 5.30 15.55
N GLY A 38 2.86 4.10 14.99
CA GLY A 38 2.26 2.96 15.71
C GLY A 38 3.27 2.15 16.52
N SER A 39 4.56 2.44 16.43
CA SER A 39 5.65 1.69 17.09
C SER A 39 5.63 0.18 16.79
N VAL A 40 5.12 -0.22 15.63
CA VAL A 40 5.12 -1.61 15.16
C VAL A 40 6.46 -1.91 14.52
N ALA A 41 7.04 -3.07 14.78
CA ALA A 41 8.26 -3.49 14.10
C ALA A 41 8.03 -3.56 12.57
N LEU A 42 9.06 -3.19 11.79
CA LEU A 42 8.92 -2.98 10.35
C LEU A 42 8.42 -4.24 9.62
N LEU A 43 8.92 -5.42 10.01
CA LEU A 43 8.50 -6.70 9.41
C LEU A 43 7.02 -6.96 9.64
N GLU A 44 6.53 -6.71 10.85
CA GLU A 44 5.12 -6.84 11.23
C GLU A 44 4.26 -5.85 10.46
N ALA A 45 4.69 -4.59 10.32
CA ALA A 45 3.98 -3.60 9.50
C ALA A 45 3.90 -4.02 8.02
N ILE A 46 4.97 -4.61 7.46
CA ILE A 46 4.95 -5.19 6.12
C ILE A 46 3.99 -6.37 6.05
N ASN A 47 4.00 -7.27 7.04
CA ASN A 47 3.09 -8.42 7.10
C ASN A 47 1.62 -7.98 7.15
N MET A 48 1.30 -6.94 7.92
CA MET A 48 -0.04 -6.32 7.98
C MET A 48 -0.52 -5.82 6.61
N ALA A 49 0.40 -5.38 5.75
CA ALA A 49 0.10 -4.91 4.40
C ALA A 49 0.21 -6.00 3.31
N SER A 50 0.57 -7.25 3.66
CA SER A 50 0.86 -8.31 2.68
C SER A 50 0.29 -9.67 3.09
N ILE A 51 1.02 -10.46 3.88
CA ILE A 51 0.63 -11.84 4.19
C ILE A 51 -0.65 -11.92 5.04
N VAL A 52 -0.86 -10.98 5.97
CA VAL A 52 -2.04 -10.97 6.84
C VAL A 52 -3.35 -10.84 6.05
N PRO A 53 -3.53 -9.84 5.14
CA PRO A 53 -4.73 -9.78 4.32
C PRO A 53 -4.84 -10.96 3.34
N ALA A 54 -3.72 -11.49 2.83
CA ALA A 54 -3.74 -12.66 1.96
C ALA A 54 -4.26 -13.91 2.70
N GLN A 55 -3.86 -14.11 3.95
CA GLN A 55 -4.36 -15.18 4.82
C GLN A 55 -5.85 -14.98 5.12
N PHE A 56 -6.25 -13.77 5.49
CA PHE A 56 -7.66 -13.44 5.77
C PHE A 56 -8.58 -13.75 4.57
N LEU A 57 -8.10 -13.52 3.36
CA LEU A 57 -8.83 -13.78 2.11
C LEU A 57 -8.66 -15.22 1.58
N ASN A 58 -7.90 -16.09 2.27
CA ASN A 58 -7.57 -17.45 1.82
C ASN A 58 -6.87 -17.51 0.45
N ILE A 59 -6.01 -16.54 0.15
CA ILE A 59 -5.20 -16.47 -1.08
C ILE A 59 -3.69 -16.46 -0.79
N ALA A 60 -3.31 -16.80 0.45
CA ALA A 60 -1.91 -16.79 0.89
C ALA A 60 -1.03 -17.78 0.11
N ASP A 61 -1.59 -18.82 -0.50
CA ASP A 61 -0.83 -19.76 -1.32
C ASP A 61 -0.38 -19.16 -2.66
N GLU A 62 -0.97 -18.04 -3.07
CA GLU A 62 -0.65 -17.36 -4.34
C GLU A 62 0.12 -16.05 -4.15
N VAL A 63 -0.13 -15.31 -3.06
CA VAL A 63 0.37 -13.95 -2.82
C VAL A 63 0.68 -13.67 -1.34
N GLY A 64 1.23 -12.49 -1.05
CA GLY A 64 1.43 -11.99 0.31
C GLY A 64 2.79 -12.30 0.92
N SER A 65 3.60 -13.16 0.30
CA SER A 65 4.99 -13.39 0.72
C SER A 65 5.91 -13.67 -0.48
N LEU A 66 7.21 -13.43 -0.29
CA LEU A 66 8.24 -13.77 -1.28
C LEU A 66 8.73 -15.20 -1.05
N THR A 67 8.06 -16.16 -1.69
CA THR A 67 8.50 -17.55 -1.73
C THR A 67 8.52 -18.05 -3.17
N THR A 68 9.30 -19.09 -3.43
CA THR A 68 9.14 -19.86 -4.67
C THR A 68 7.70 -20.34 -4.78
N THR A 69 7.24 -20.60 -6.02
CA THR A 69 5.87 -20.99 -6.41
C THR A 69 4.77 -19.92 -6.38
N LYS A 70 4.95 -18.80 -5.67
CA LYS A 70 3.97 -17.70 -5.62
C LYS A 70 4.08 -16.73 -6.79
N HIS A 71 3.04 -15.94 -7.02
CA HIS A 71 3.11 -14.84 -7.98
C HIS A 71 4.18 -13.83 -7.56
N ALA A 72 5.02 -13.41 -8.50
CA ALA A 72 6.02 -12.38 -8.31
C ALA A 72 5.38 -10.97 -8.26
N ASN A 73 4.60 -10.74 -7.20
CA ASN A 73 3.97 -9.46 -6.85
C ASN A 73 4.77 -8.81 -5.73
N PHE A 74 5.51 -7.75 -6.02
CA PHE A 74 6.32 -7.05 -5.02
C PHE A 74 6.59 -5.60 -5.40
N ALA A 75 6.85 -4.79 -4.40
CA ALA A 75 7.35 -3.43 -4.56
C ALA A 75 8.73 -3.31 -3.93
N ILE A 76 9.58 -2.49 -4.54
CA ILE A 76 10.89 -2.12 -4.04
C ILE A 76 10.77 -0.73 -3.44
N LEU A 77 11.15 -0.56 -2.19
CA LEU A 77 11.13 0.71 -1.47
C LEU A 77 12.56 1.07 -1.03
N ASP A 78 12.84 2.38 -0.95
CA ASP A 78 14.03 2.86 -0.25
C ASP A 78 13.79 2.98 1.27
N SER A 79 14.82 3.40 2.01
CA SER A 79 14.75 3.61 3.47
C SER A 79 13.78 4.71 3.89
N ASN A 80 13.34 5.57 2.97
CA ASN A 80 12.36 6.63 3.21
C ASN A 80 10.92 6.17 2.93
N PHE A 81 10.72 4.88 2.61
CA PHE A 81 9.46 4.28 2.15
C PHE A 81 9.00 4.80 0.79
N THR A 82 9.93 5.29 -0.04
CA THR A 82 9.61 5.72 -1.40
C THR A 82 9.67 4.53 -2.34
N ILE A 83 8.57 4.27 -3.05
CA ILE A 83 8.49 3.21 -4.06
C ILE A 83 9.46 3.52 -5.22
N GLN A 84 10.39 2.60 -5.47
CA GLN A 84 11.36 2.63 -6.56
C GLN A 84 10.88 1.83 -7.78
N ALA A 85 10.21 0.69 -7.55
CA ALA A 85 9.62 -0.12 -8.59
C ALA A 85 8.48 -0.98 -8.06
N THR A 86 7.58 -1.41 -8.95
CA THR A 86 6.53 -2.37 -8.64
C THR A 86 6.45 -3.42 -9.74
N TYR A 87 6.30 -4.67 -9.32
CA TYR A 87 6.16 -5.84 -10.17
C TYR A 87 4.85 -6.54 -9.86
N VAL A 88 4.12 -6.92 -10.91
CA VAL A 88 2.89 -7.71 -10.84
C VAL A 88 3.07 -8.92 -11.75
N LYS A 89 3.00 -10.12 -11.17
CA LYS A 89 3.26 -11.41 -11.83
C LYS A 89 4.59 -11.40 -12.61
N GLY A 90 5.61 -10.78 -12.02
CA GLY A 90 6.95 -10.65 -12.59
C GLY A 90 7.11 -9.54 -13.63
N GLN A 91 6.03 -8.86 -14.02
CA GLN A 91 6.08 -7.75 -14.96
C GLN A 91 6.21 -6.42 -14.23
N ARG A 92 7.20 -5.61 -14.59
CA ARG A 92 7.41 -4.29 -13.99
C ARG A 92 6.33 -3.32 -14.48
N CYS A 93 5.40 -2.93 -13.61
CA CYS A 93 4.34 -1.98 -13.94
C CYS A 93 4.65 -0.55 -13.49
N PHE A 94 5.61 -0.37 -12.58
CA PHE A 94 6.08 0.94 -12.14
C PHE A 94 7.61 0.95 -12.03
N LEU A 95 8.21 2.04 -12.46
CA LEU A 95 9.60 2.38 -12.21
C LEU A 95 9.67 3.87 -11.88
N ARG A 96 10.29 4.21 -10.76
CA ARG A 96 10.67 5.58 -10.46
C ARG A 96 11.80 5.99 -11.40
N THR A 97 11.53 6.96 -12.25
CA THR A 97 12.59 7.64 -12.99
C THR A 97 13.34 8.57 -12.05
N ALA A 98 14.67 8.60 -12.13
CA ALA A 98 15.44 9.61 -11.43
C ALA A 98 14.99 11.01 -11.90
N ASN A 99 14.71 11.89 -10.96
CA ASN A 99 14.65 13.32 -11.27
C ASN A 99 16.10 13.74 -11.53
N ASN A 100 16.48 13.90 -12.79
CA ASN A 100 17.70 14.62 -13.14
C ASN A 100 17.45 16.10 -12.82
N GLY A 101 17.71 16.47 -11.57
CA GLY A 101 17.82 17.86 -11.10
C GLY A 101 19.27 18.28 -11.08
#